data_AF-A0AB36P7Z7-F1
#
_entry.id   AF-A0AB36P7Z7-F1
#
_cell.length_a   1.000
_cell.length_b   1.000
_cell.length_c   1.000
_cell.angle_alpha   90.00
_cell.angle_beta   90.00
_cell.angle_gamma   90.00
#
_symmetry.space_group_name_H-M   'P 1'
#
loop_
_entity.id
_entity.type
_entity.pdbx_description
1 polymer ?
#
loop_
_entity_poly.entity_id
_entity_poly.type
_entity_poly.pdbx_seq_one_letter_code
_entity_poly.pdbx_strand_id
1 'polypeptide(L)'
;MKKIFLYIVFLFSLSISAQECRDSIEEKTEIKNLKLFKENAHASYYHDKFDGRKTASGVRFDNSKLTAAHKKLPFGTKLKITNEKNNKSVIVVVTDRGPFINGREIDLSKKAFMDITSNKKSGVVFVKIEIIEN
;
A
#
# COMPACT_ATOMS: atom_id res chain seq x y z
N MET A 1 7.28 -47.46 -6.40
CA MET A 1 6.29 -46.34 -6.42
C MET A 1 6.39 -45.43 -5.20
N LYS A 2 6.44 -45.93 -3.95
CA LYS A 2 6.51 -45.09 -2.73
C LYS A 2 7.76 -44.18 -2.62
N LYS A 3 8.94 -44.61 -3.12
CA LYS A 3 10.19 -43.82 -3.06
C LYS A 3 10.19 -42.60 -4.00
N ILE A 4 9.53 -42.68 -5.16
CA ILE A 4 9.42 -41.56 -6.11
C ILE A 4 8.48 -40.48 -5.56
N PHE A 5 7.39 -40.89 -4.90
CA PHE A 5 6.47 -39.95 -4.26
C PHE A 5 7.13 -39.14 -3.14
N LEU A 6 8.01 -39.79 -2.35
CA LEU A 6 8.75 -39.13 -1.26
C LEU A 6 9.71 -38.05 -1.78
N TYR A 7 10.40 -38.28 -2.90
CA TYR A 7 11.29 -37.30 -3.51
C TYR A 7 10.54 -36.08 -4.08
N ILE A 8 9.35 -36.28 -4.66
CA ILE A 8 8.53 -35.20 -5.20
C ILE A 8 8.06 -34.27 -4.06
N VAL A 9 7.60 -34.85 -2.93
CA VAL A 9 7.20 -34.06 -1.75
C VAL A 9 8.39 -33.27 -1.17
N PHE A 10 9.57 -33.88 -1.12
CA PHE A 10 10.78 -33.22 -0.62
C PHE A 10 11.21 -32.05 -1.53
N LEU A 11 11.21 -32.24 -2.86
CA LEU A 11 11.52 -31.18 -3.83
C LEU A 11 10.49 -30.04 -3.81
N PHE A 12 9.22 -30.35 -3.60
CA PHE A 12 8.17 -29.32 -3.48
C PHE A 12 8.36 -28.48 -2.20
N SER A 13 8.74 -29.10 -1.09
CA SER A 13 8.98 -28.38 0.17
C SER A 13 10.20 -27.45 0.15
N LEU A 14 11.28 -27.81 -0.53
CA LEU A 14 12.44 -26.92 -0.69
C LEU A 14 12.11 -25.65 -1.49
N SER A 15 11.25 -25.79 -2.49
CA SER A 15 10.83 -24.70 -3.37
C SER A 15 10.06 -23.61 -2.60
N ILE A 16 9.20 -24.00 -1.66
CA ILE A 16 8.34 -23.10 -0.87
C ILE A 16 9.19 -22.21 0.05
N SER A 17 10.17 -22.79 0.76
CA SER A 17 11.03 -22.05 1.68
C SER A 17 11.90 -21.00 0.96
N ALA A 18 12.35 -21.29 -0.26
CA ALA A 18 13.11 -20.35 -1.07
C ALA A 18 12.25 -19.16 -1.56
N GLN A 19 10.95 -19.38 -1.80
CA GLN A 19 10.01 -18.34 -2.22
C GLN A 19 9.76 -17.32 -1.10
N GLU A 20 9.44 -17.79 0.12
CA GLU A 20 9.21 -16.91 1.28
C GLU A 20 10.45 -16.10 1.67
N CYS A 21 11.64 -16.70 1.53
CA CYS A 21 12.91 -16.00 1.77
C CYS A 21 13.15 -14.89 0.71
N ARG A 22 12.84 -15.15 -0.56
CA ARG A 22 12.94 -14.16 -1.64
C ARG A 22 11.98 -12.99 -1.45
N ASP A 23 10.70 -13.24 -1.15
CA ASP A 23 9.71 -12.19 -0.92
C ASP A 23 10.14 -11.25 0.22
N SER A 24 10.72 -11.82 1.29
CA SER A 24 11.23 -11.04 2.43
C SER A 24 12.48 -10.20 2.10
N ILE A 25 13.29 -10.62 1.13
CA ILE A 25 14.48 -9.90 0.66
C ILE A 25 14.07 -8.79 -0.31
N GLU A 26 13.10 -9.04 -1.18
CA GLU A 26 12.58 -8.07 -2.13
C GLU A 26 11.89 -6.90 -1.41
N GLU A 27 11.05 -7.19 -0.41
CA GLU A 27 10.42 -6.15 0.45
C GLU A 27 11.49 -5.36 1.25
N LYS A 28 12.52 -6.03 1.79
CA LYS A 28 13.61 -5.35 2.52
C LYS A 28 14.50 -4.48 1.64
N THR A 29 14.65 -4.83 0.36
CA THR A 29 15.46 -4.05 -0.58
C THR A 29 14.67 -2.83 -1.05
N GLU A 30 13.37 -2.99 -1.26
CA GLU A 30 12.43 -1.92 -1.58
C GLU A 30 12.31 -0.88 -0.43
N ILE A 31 12.39 -1.32 0.83
CA ILE A 31 12.38 -0.42 2.02
C ILE A 31 13.68 0.40 2.17
N LYS A 32 14.80 0.01 1.52
CA LYS A 32 16.06 0.78 1.63
C LYS A 32 16.09 2.04 0.75
N ASN A 33 15.26 2.11 -0.28
CA ASN A 33 15.17 3.26 -1.20
C ASN A 33 13.93 4.12 -0.92
N LEU A 34 13.76 4.54 0.34
CA LEU A 34 12.68 5.44 0.74
C LEU A 34 13.13 6.89 0.63
N LYS A 35 12.48 7.65 -0.24
CA LYS A 35 12.66 9.10 -0.33
C LYS A 35 11.52 9.81 0.39
N LEU A 36 11.86 10.66 1.35
CA LEU A 36 10.88 11.49 2.02
C LEU A 36 10.18 12.42 1.02
N PHE A 37 8.85 12.34 0.94
CA PHE A 37 8.04 13.28 0.18
C PHE A 37 7.49 14.39 1.07
N LYS A 38 6.87 14.02 2.20
CA LYS A 38 6.27 14.97 3.13
C LYS A 38 6.00 14.35 4.50
N GLU A 39 6.19 15.13 5.56
CA GLU A 39 5.76 14.81 6.94
C GLU A 39 4.57 15.67 7.33
N ASN A 40 3.86 15.29 8.40
CA ASN A 40 2.67 15.97 8.90
C ASN A 40 1.62 16.21 7.80
N ALA A 41 1.51 15.28 6.84
CA ALA A 41 0.55 15.37 5.76
C ALA A 41 -0.82 14.88 6.21
N HIS A 42 -1.89 15.62 5.88
CA HIS A 42 -3.25 15.14 6.13
C HIS A 42 -3.62 14.04 5.13
N ALA A 43 -3.93 12.86 5.65
CA ALA A 43 -4.52 11.75 4.91
C ALA A 43 -5.97 11.52 5.32
N SER A 44 -6.83 11.24 4.36
CA SER A 44 -8.17 10.69 4.60
C SER A 44 -8.38 9.42 3.78
N TYR A 45 -9.63 8.97 3.65
CA TYR A 45 -9.96 7.82 2.83
C TYR A 45 -11.25 8.02 2.04
N TYR A 46 -11.37 7.25 0.96
CA TYR A 46 -12.56 7.26 0.10
C TYR A 46 -13.82 6.75 0.82
N HIS A 47 -14.95 7.35 0.48
CA HIS A 47 -16.27 6.83 0.87
C HIS A 47 -16.65 5.60 0.02
N ASP A 48 -17.46 4.71 0.58
CA ASP A 48 -17.93 3.46 -0.08
C ASP A 48 -18.66 3.69 -1.41
N LYS A 49 -19.17 4.91 -1.65
CA LYS A 49 -19.93 5.24 -2.87
C LYS A 49 -19.05 5.30 -4.13
N PHE A 50 -17.74 5.37 -3.94
CA PHE A 50 -16.76 5.42 -5.03
C PHE A 50 -16.37 4.02 -5.51
N ASP A 51 -16.71 2.97 -4.77
CA ASP A 51 -16.38 1.60 -5.11
C ASP A 51 -16.90 1.23 -6.50
N GLY A 52 -16.06 0.58 -7.30
CA GLY A 52 -16.34 0.21 -8.69
C GLY A 52 -16.27 1.34 -9.73
N ARG A 53 -16.11 2.60 -9.33
CA ARG A 53 -15.98 3.74 -10.27
C ARG A 53 -14.60 3.75 -10.95
N LYS A 54 -14.51 4.33 -12.14
CA LYS A 54 -13.24 4.49 -12.85
C LYS A 54 -12.40 5.61 -12.20
N THR A 55 -11.15 5.30 -11.88
CA THR A 55 -10.15 6.28 -11.41
C THR A 55 -9.51 7.02 -12.58
N ALA A 56 -8.76 8.09 -12.30
CA ALA A 56 -8.02 8.85 -13.30
C ALA A 56 -6.91 8.06 -14.01
N SER A 57 -6.36 7.00 -13.40
CA SER A 57 -5.45 6.07 -14.10
C SER A 57 -6.17 5.12 -15.06
N GLY A 58 -7.51 5.06 -15.00
CA GLY A 58 -8.35 4.22 -15.83
C GLY A 58 -8.74 2.88 -15.19
N VAL A 59 -8.11 2.47 -14.09
CA VAL A 59 -8.51 1.26 -13.34
C VAL A 59 -9.76 1.54 -12.51
N ARG A 60 -10.59 0.50 -12.26
CA ARG A 60 -11.72 0.63 -11.34
C ARG A 60 -11.24 0.67 -9.90
N PHE A 61 -11.78 1.62 -9.13
CA PHE A 61 -11.53 1.77 -7.71
C PHE A 61 -12.16 0.62 -6.93
N ASP A 62 -11.45 0.16 -5.90
CA ASP A 62 -11.84 -0.93 -5.01
C ASP A 62 -11.30 -0.60 -3.62
N ASN A 63 -12.20 -0.40 -2.66
CA ASN A 63 -11.88 -0.04 -1.29
C ASN A 63 -11.12 -1.13 -0.53
N SER A 64 -11.13 -2.36 -1.03
CA SER A 64 -10.41 -3.50 -0.46
C SER A 64 -8.95 -3.60 -0.95
N LYS A 65 -8.53 -2.75 -1.90
CA LYS A 65 -7.14 -2.72 -2.40
C LYS A 65 -6.30 -1.66 -1.72
N LEU A 66 -4.98 -1.78 -1.81
CA LEU A 66 -4.03 -0.81 -1.25
C LEU A 66 -3.68 0.28 -2.28
N THR A 67 -4.63 1.17 -2.53
CA THR A 67 -4.47 2.28 -3.49
C THR A 67 -4.66 3.63 -2.82
N ALA A 68 -4.22 4.69 -3.51
CA ALA A 68 -4.37 6.07 -3.08
C ALA A 68 -4.58 7.03 -4.25
N ALA A 69 -5.11 8.22 -3.93
CA ALA A 69 -5.22 9.36 -4.81
C ALA A 69 -4.25 10.46 -4.38
N HIS A 70 -3.52 10.99 -5.36
CA HIS A 70 -2.59 12.10 -5.14
C HIS A 70 -2.63 13.10 -6.30
N LYS A 71 -2.42 14.39 -5.99
CA LYS A 71 -2.63 15.50 -6.94
C LYS A 71 -1.65 15.45 -8.11
N LYS A 72 -0.39 15.14 -7.84
CA LYS A 72 0.71 15.35 -8.79
C LYS A 72 1.63 14.15 -9.00
N LEU A 73 1.54 13.13 -8.15
CA LEU A 73 2.46 12.00 -8.26
C LEU A 73 2.06 11.16 -9.49
N PRO A 74 3.04 10.63 -10.25
CA PRO A 74 2.77 9.72 -11.35
C PRO A 74 1.87 8.56 -10.92
N PHE A 75 1.04 8.07 -11.83
CA PHE A 75 0.31 6.84 -11.56
C PHE A 75 1.29 5.67 -11.50
N GLY A 76 1.03 4.71 -10.61
CA GLY A 76 1.92 3.60 -10.36
C GLY A 76 3.02 3.88 -9.34
N THR A 77 3.21 5.14 -8.91
CA THR A 77 4.13 5.45 -7.80
C THR A 77 3.70 4.68 -6.54
N LYS A 78 4.64 3.91 -5.99
CA LYS A 78 4.47 3.24 -4.69
C LYS A 78 4.85 4.20 -3.57
N LEU A 79 3.99 4.28 -2.57
CA LEU A 79 4.17 5.13 -1.41
C LEU A 79 4.12 4.29 -0.15
N LYS A 80 5.08 4.49 0.74
CA LYS A 80 4.96 4.07 2.12
C LYS A 80 4.28 5.20 2.90
N ILE A 81 3.12 4.90 3.45
CA ILE A 81 2.32 5.82 4.26
C ILE A 81 2.45 5.38 5.70
N THR A 82 3.02 6.23 6.55
CA THR A 82 3.21 5.95 7.97
C THR A 82 2.34 6.89 8.79
N ASN A 83 1.46 6.35 9.63
CA ASN A 83 0.70 7.14 10.59
C ASN A 83 1.63 7.59 11.73
N GLU A 84 1.86 8.89 11.83
CA GLU A 84 2.85 9.48 12.76
C GLU A 84 2.46 9.30 14.22
N LYS A 85 1.17 9.03 14.51
CA LYS A 85 0.70 8.82 15.89
C LYS A 85 1.06 7.45 16.45
N ASN A 86 1.08 6.41 15.62
CA ASN A 86 1.23 5.02 16.07
C ASN A 86 2.33 4.24 15.33
N ASN A 87 3.05 4.89 14.42
CA ASN A 87 4.10 4.33 13.58
C ASN A 87 3.69 3.14 12.71
N LYS A 88 2.40 2.86 12.55
CA LYS A 88 1.93 1.85 11.61
C LYS A 88 2.07 2.38 10.19
N SER A 89 2.50 1.51 9.28
CA SER A 89 2.65 1.87 7.88
C SER A 89 1.98 0.90 6.93
N VAL A 90 1.65 1.39 5.74
CA VAL A 90 1.11 0.60 4.63
C VAL A 90 1.72 1.09 3.33
N ILE A 91 1.96 0.18 2.41
CA ILE A 91 2.39 0.52 1.04
C ILE A 91 1.16 0.62 0.15
N VAL A 92 1.04 1.72 -0.58
CA VAL A 92 -0.07 1.97 -1.51
C VAL A 92 0.45 2.37 -2.88
N VAL A 93 -0.38 2.15 -3.90
CA VAL A 93 -0.10 2.59 -5.27
C VAL A 93 -0.97 3.80 -5.61
N VAL A 94 -0.37 4.83 -6.21
CA VAL A 94 -1.13 5.99 -6.72
C VAL A 94 -1.89 5.60 -7.98
N THR A 95 -3.21 5.58 -7.91
CA THR A 95 -4.10 5.21 -9.04
C THR A 95 -5.09 6.29 -9.42
N ASP A 96 -5.22 7.34 -8.61
CA ASP A 96 -6.23 8.37 -8.85
C ASP A 96 -5.72 9.79 -8.57
N ARG A 97 -6.53 10.79 -8.94
CA ARG A 97 -6.26 12.22 -8.73
C ARG A 97 -7.15 12.79 -7.63
N GLY A 98 -6.61 13.78 -6.94
CA GLY A 98 -7.20 14.34 -5.73
C GLY A 98 -6.20 14.25 -4.58
N PRO A 99 -6.60 14.60 -3.34
CA PRO A 99 -7.89 15.16 -2.97
C PRO A 99 -8.05 16.59 -3.51
N PHE A 100 -9.22 16.99 -3.97
CA PHE A 100 -9.47 18.39 -4.40
C PHE A 100 -9.94 19.29 -3.26
N ILE A 101 -9.68 18.88 -2.02
CA ILE A 101 -10.00 19.62 -0.80
C ILE A 101 -8.70 20.26 -0.29
N ASN A 102 -8.79 21.53 0.10
CA ASN A 102 -7.66 22.26 0.66
C ASN A 102 -7.18 21.61 1.97
N GLY A 103 -5.87 21.61 2.17
CA GLY A 103 -5.25 21.05 3.37
C GLY A 103 -5.17 19.52 3.41
N ARG A 104 -5.63 18.78 2.39
CA ARG A 104 -5.45 17.32 2.30
C ARG A 104 -4.47 16.94 1.21
N GLU A 105 -3.52 16.08 1.56
CA GLU A 105 -2.45 15.65 0.66
C GLU A 105 -2.81 14.38 -0.10
N ILE A 106 -3.42 13.42 0.60
CA ILE A 106 -3.66 12.08 0.05
C ILE A 106 -5.01 11.52 0.53
N ASP A 107 -5.73 10.84 -0.37
CA ASP A 107 -6.89 10.02 -0.03
C ASP A 107 -6.52 8.54 -0.24
N LEU A 108 -6.59 7.75 0.83
CA LEU A 108 -6.32 6.32 0.79
C LEU A 108 -7.59 5.54 0.45
N SER A 109 -7.43 4.32 -0.04
CA SER A 109 -8.48 3.31 0.05
C SER A 109 -8.89 3.10 1.52
N LYS A 110 -10.15 2.67 1.73
CA LYS A 110 -10.64 2.37 3.08
C LYS A 110 -9.80 1.29 3.76
N LYS A 111 -9.41 0.24 3.05
CA LYS A 111 -8.50 -0.79 3.58
C LYS A 111 -7.18 -0.19 4.06
N ALA A 112 -6.46 0.54 3.20
CA ALA A 112 -5.15 1.09 3.56
C ALA A 112 -5.23 2.03 4.77
N PHE A 113 -6.26 2.87 4.86
CA PHE A 113 -6.46 3.76 5.99
C PHE A 113 -6.72 3.00 7.30
N MET A 114 -7.53 1.94 7.24
CA MET A 114 -7.85 1.12 8.41
C MET A 114 -6.65 0.29 8.89
N ASP A 115 -5.77 -0.13 7.99
CA ASP A 115 -4.56 -0.89 8.33
C ASP A 115 -3.59 -0.05 9.19
N ILE A 116 -3.53 1.27 9.00
CA ILE A 116 -2.65 2.18 9.75
C ILE A 116 -3.32 2.91 10.92
N THR A 117 -4.64 2.80 11.09
CA THR A 117 -5.39 3.59 12.07
C THR A 117 -5.87 2.75 13.25
N SER A 118 -5.59 3.21 14.47
CA SER A 118 -6.12 2.58 15.70
C SER A 118 -7.56 3.00 16.02
N ASN A 119 -7.94 4.25 15.69
CA ASN A 119 -9.30 4.76 15.88
C ASN A 119 -10.05 4.82 14.55
N LYS A 120 -10.81 3.77 14.22
CA LYS A 120 -11.56 3.65 12.95
C LYS A 120 -12.64 4.71 12.75
N LYS A 121 -13.00 5.46 13.80
CA LYS A 121 -13.93 6.61 13.71
C LYS A 121 -13.23 7.89 13.24
N SER A 122 -11.90 7.92 13.20
CA SER A 122 -11.16 9.07 12.67
C SER A 122 -11.36 9.16 11.16
N GLY A 123 -11.89 10.27 10.68
CA GLY A 123 -12.01 10.53 9.24
C GLY A 123 -10.70 11.00 8.58
N VAL A 124 -9.69 11.33 9.40
CA VAL A 124 -8.42 11.93 8.98
C VAL A 124 -7.32 11.57 9.96
N VAL A 125 -6.07 11.49 9.49
CA VAL A 125 -4.86 11.32 10.30
C VAL A 125 -3.68 12.09 9.69
N PHE A 126 -2.68 12.41 10.51
CA PHE A 126 -1.40 12.91 10.04
C PHE A 126 -0.49 11.74 9.67
N VAL A 127 0.13 11.83 8.50
CA VAL A 127 1.01 10.80 7.96
C VAL A 127 2.31 11.38 7.43
N LYS A 128 3.35 10.55 7.52
CA LYS A 128 4.56 10.68 6.73
C LYS A 128 4.38 9.91 5.42
N ILE A 129 4.68 10.56 4.31
CA ILE A 129 4.63 10.01 2.96
C ILE A 129 6.06 9.85 2.46
N GLU A 130 6.43 8.62 2.13
CA GLU A 130 7.73 8.28 1.54
C GLU A 130 7.49 7.63 0.17
N ILE A 131 8.21 8.07 -0.85
CA ILE A 131 8.23 7.46 -2.18
C ILE A 131 9.20 6.31 -2.14
N ILE A 132 8.77 5.16 -2.65
CA ILE A 132 9.62 4.01 -2.89
C ILE A 132 10.26 4.19 -4.27
N GLU A 133 11.57 4.40 -4.31
CA GLU A 133 12.33 4.49 -5.56
C GLU A 133 12.78 3.09 -5.99
N ASN A 134 12.52 2.74 -7.26
CA ASN A 134 12.97 1.50 -7.88
C ASN A 134 14.43 1.60 -8.31
#